data_AF-A0A1W1HZM4-F1
#
_entry.id   AF-A0A1W1HZM4-F1
#
_cell.length_a   1.000
_cell.length_b   1.000
_cell.length_c   1.000
_cell.angle_alpha   90.00
_cell.angle_beta   90.00
_cell.angle_gamma   90.00
#
_symmetry.space_group_name_H-M   'P 1'
#
loop_
_entity.id
_entity.type
_entity.pdbx_description
1 polymer ?
#
loop_
_entity_poly.entity_id
_entity_poly.type
_entity_poly.pdbx_seq_one_letter_code
_entity_poly.pdbx_strand_id
1 'polypeptide(L)' 'MAFDPANPPIWLRKLHVTAAQISPDDYPSTPEEGILECCRLSDAHMALSKAFAAALFSESSGAEAEQP' A
#
# COMPACT_ATOMS: atom_id res chain seq x y z
N MET A 1 14.13 -33.10 4.57
CA MET A 1 13.64 -32.72 5.92
C MET A 1 12.13 -32.84 5.86
N ALA A 2 11.56 -33.86 6.51
CA ALA A 2 10.11 -34.09 6.46
C ALA A 2 9.42 -33.14 7.45
N PHE A 3 8.40 -32.42 6.99
CA PHE A 3 7.61 -31.55 7.86
C PHE A 3 6.68 -32.41 8.71
N ASP A 4 6.83 -32.36 10.03
CA ASP A 4 5.86 -32.94 10.97
C ASP A 4 4.71 -31.92 11.16
N PRO A 5 3.51 -32.20 10.64
CA PRO A 5 2.35 -31.31 10.82
C PRO A 5 1.90 -31.23 12.29
N ALA A 6 2.25 -32.22 13.13
CA ALA A 6 1.95 -32.20 14.56
C ALA A 6 2.94 -31.33 15.35
N ASN A 7 4.13 -31.04 14.80
CA ASN A 7 5.14 -30.19 15.41
C ASN A 7 5.77 -29.23 14.38
N PRO A 8 5.02 -28.21 13.93
CA PRO A 8 5.58 -27.23 13.03
C PRO A 8 6.75 -26.50 13.71
N PRO A 9 7.83 -26.21 12.97
CA PRO A 9 8.92 -25.34 13.42
C PRO A 9 8.40 -24.03 14.01
N ILE A 10 9.13 -23.46 14.97
CA ILE A 10 8.68 -22.25 15.70
C ILE A 10 8.40 -21.05 14.79
N TRP A 11 9.09 -20.94 13.65
CA TRP A 11 8.84 -19.90 12.65
C TRP A 11 7.50 -20.09 11.93
N LEU A 12 7.05 -21.32 11.73
CA LEU A 12 5.71 -21.64 11.23
C LEU A 12 4.63 -21.38 12.28
N ARG A 13 4.89 -21.66 13.56
CA ARG A 13 3.93 -21.37 14.66
C ARG A 13 3.60 -19.88 14.77
N LYS A 14 4.57 -18.99 14.51
CA LYS A 14 4.35 -17.54 14.52
C LYS A 14 3.54 -17.03 13.32
N LEU A 15 3.52 -17.75 12.21
CA LEU A 15 2.71 -17.41 11.03
C LEU A 15 1.21 -17.70 11.20
N HIS A 16 0.82 -18.48 12.23
CA HIS A 16 -0.58 -18.85 12.46
C HIS A 16 -1.47 -17.70 12.97
N VAL A 17 -0.95 -16.49 13.16
CA VAL A 17 -1.69 -15.35 13.71
C VAL A 17 -2.30 -14.43 12.63
N THR A 18 -2.02 -14.65 11.34
CA THR A 18 -2.61 -13.81 10.26
C THR A 18 -3.12 -14.59 9.04
N ALA A 19 -2.84 -15.88 8.93
CA ALA A 19 -3.28 -16.71 7.80
C ALA A 19 -4.80 -16.94 7.72
N ALA A 20 -5.56 -16.60 8.76
CA ALA A 20 -7.03 -16.70 8.75
C ALA A 20 -7.74 -15.52 8.07
N GLN A 21 -7.00 -14.51 7.60
CA GLN A 21 -7.59 -13.29 7.03
C GLN A 21 -7.03 -12.89 5.66
N ILE A 22 -6.17 -13.70 5.06
CA ILE A 22 -5.61 -13.39 3.76
C ILE A 22 -6.17 -14.41 2.77
N SER A 23 -7.13 -13.96 1.95
CA SER A 23 -7.60 -14.72 0.81
C SER A 23 -6.44 -14.89 -0.18
N PRO A 24 -6.32 -16.03 -0.87
CA PRO A 24 -5.46 -16.12 -2.05
C PRO A 24 -5.75 -15.04 -3.10
N ASP A 25 -6.98 -14.50 -3.11
CA ASP A 25 -7.39 -13.37 -3.96
C ASP A 25 -6.80 -12.02 -3.53
N ASP A 26 -6.25 -11.91 -2.32
CA ASP A 26 -5.63 -10.67 -1.82
C ASP A 26 -4.21 -10.46 -2.39
N TYR A 27 -3.68 -11.44 -3.14
CA TYR A 27 -2.39 -11.36 -3.80
C TYR A 27 -2.52 -11.45 -5.32
N PRO A 28 -1.64 -10.75 -6.06
CA PRO A 28 -1.55 -10.87 -7.50
C PRO A 28 -1.20 -12.30 -7.90
N SER A 29 -1.77 -12.77 -9.01
CA SER A 29 -1.64 -14.16 -9.45
C SER A 29 -0.21 -14.52 -9.90
N THR A 30 0.57 -13.49 -10.26
CA THR A 30 1.98 -13.61 -10.62
C THR A 30 2.84 -12.52 -9.96
N PRO A 31 4.14 -12.76 -9.75
CA PRO A 31 5.08 -11.74 -9.28
C PRO A 31 5.11 -10.49 -10.16
N GLU A 32 5.05 -10.66 -11.48
CA GLU A 32 5.08 -9.58 -12.46
C GLU A 32 3.87 -8.65 -12.32
N GLU A 33 2.68 -9.21 -12.11
CA GLU A 33 1.46 -8.45 -11.83
C GLU A 33 1.58 -7.66 -10.52
N GLY A 34 2.16 -8.26 -9.49
CA GLY A 34 2.38 -7.59 -8.21
C GLY A 34 3.35 -6.41 -8.31
N ILE A 35 4.44 -6.57 -9.06
CA ILE A 35 5.38 -5.48 -9.31
C ILE A 35 4.68 -4.33 -10.03
N LEU A 36 3.88 -4.63 -11.08
CA LEU A 36 3.14 -3.62 -11.82
C LEU A 36 2.11 -2.90 -10.94
N GLU A 37 1.39 -3.63 -10.09
CA GLU A 37 0.43 -3.06 -9.15
C GLU A 37 1.12 -2.12 -8.15
N CYS A 38 2.24 -2.53 -7.56
CA CYS A 38 3.04 -1.68 -6.69
C CYS A 38 3.53 -0.40 -7.39
N CYS A 39 4.01 -0.50 -8.62
CA CYS A 39 4.42 0.67 -9.40
C CYS A 39 3.25 1.63 -9.63
N ARG A 40 2.09 1.13 -10.04
CA ARG A 40 0.89 1.95 -10.27
C ARG A 40 0.40 2.64 -8.99
N LEU A 41 0.40 1.94 -7.87
CA LEU A 41 0.05 2.52 -6.56
C LEU A 41 1.02 3.62 -6.15
N SER A 42 2.32 3.42 -6.40
CA SER A 42 3.35 4.42 -6.13
C SER A 42 3.15 5.70 -6.96
N ASP A 43 2.88 5.55 -8.26
CA ASP A 43 2.61 6.68 -9.15
C ASP A 43 1.34 7.44 -8.75
N ALA A 44 0.26 6.70 -8.42
CA ALA A 44 -0.99 7.29 -7.96
C ALA A 44 -0.80 8.07 -6.65
N HIS A 45 -0.04 7.51 -5.70
CA HIS A 45 0.30 8.19 -4.46
C HIS A 45 1.10 9.47 -4.72
N MET A 46 2.11 9.42 -5.61
CA MET A 46 2.89 10.61 -5.98
C MET A 46 2.02 11.69 -6.62
N ALA A 47 1.10 11.31 -7.52
CA ALA A 47 0.17 12.25 -8.16
C ALA A 47 -0.74 12.91 -7.12
N LEU A 48 -1.27 12.14 -6.18
CA LEU A 48 -2.10 12.63 -5.08
C LEU A 48 -1.33 13.59 -4.17
N SER A 49 -0.11 13.23 -3.75
CA SER A 49 0.72 14.10 -2.92
C SER A 49 1.02 15.43 -3.60
N LYS A 50 1.28 15.42 -4.91
CA LYS A 50 1.49 16.65 -5.70
C LYS A 50 0.23 17.51 -5.77
N ALA A 51 -0.93 16.90 -5.97
CA ALA A 51 -2.21 17.60 -6.00
C ALA A 51 -2.52 18.28 -4.65
N PHE A 52 -2.31 17.57 -3.53
CA PHE A 52 -2.49 18.17 -2.20
C PHE A 52 -1.50 19.29 -1.91
N ALA A 53 -0.22 19.10 -2.26
CA ALA A 53 0.77 20.16 -2.13
C ALA A 53 0.34 21.40 -2.92
N ALA A 54 -0.06 21.24 -4.19
CA ALA A 54 -0.53 22.35 -5.02
C ALA A 54 -1.77 23.05 -4.44
N ALA A 55 -2.74 22.30 -3.90
CA ALA A 55 -3.93 22.87 -3.26
C ALA A 55 -3.56 23.70 -2.01
N LEU A 56 -2.66 23.20 -1.15
CA LEU A 56 -2.20 23.91 0.03
C LEU A 56 -1.44 25.20 -0.30
N PHE A 57 -0.64 25.20 -1.36
CA PHE A 57 0.07 26.41 -1.81
C PHE A 57 -0.80 27.37 -2.64
N SER A 58 -1.92 26.90 -3.19
CA SER A 58 -2.89 27.74 -3.91
C SER A 58 -3.72 28.62 -2.97
N GLU A 59 -4.05 28.14 -1.77
CA GLU A 59 -4.83 28.92 -0.79
C GLU A 59 -4.02 30.06 -0.15
N SER A 60 -2.69 29.95 -0.07
CA SER A 60 -1.86 31.03 0.49
C SER A 60 -1.65 32.22 -0.45
N SER A 61 -2.06 32.11 -1.72
CA SER A 61 -1.90 33.14 -2.74
C SER A 61 -3.17 33.97 -3.01
N GLY A 62 -4.30 33.63 -2.37
CA GLY A 62 -5.62 34.21 -2.68
C GLY A 62 -6.17 35.22 -1.66
N ALA A 63 -5.41 35.57 -0.60
CA ALA A 63 -5.92 36.41 0.50
C ALA A 63 -5.59 37.91 0.38
N GLU A 64 -5.02 38.38 -0.74
CA GLU A 64 -4.72 39.81 -0.98
C GLU A 64 -5.12 40.21 -2.40
N ALA A 65 -6.39 40.49 -2.66
CA ALA A 65 -6.81 41.42 -3.72
C ALA A 65 -8.33 41.61 -3.73
N GLU A 66 -8.89 42.37 -2.79
CA GLU A 66 -10.03 43.23 -3.12
C GLU A 66 -10.21 44.37 -2.12
N GLN A 67 -9.72 45.56 -2.48
CA GLN A 67 -10.23 46.84 -2.01
C GLN A 67 -10.35 47.76 -3.23
N PRO A 68 -11.56 48.24 -3.52
CA PRO A 68 -11.76 49.67 -3.74
C PRO A 68 -12.51 50.34 -2.58
#